data_AF-A0A1B9AII5-F1
#
_entry.id   AF-A0A1B9AII5-F1
#
_cell.length_a   1.000
_cell.length_b   1.000
_cell.length_c   1.000
_cell.angle_alpha   90.00
_cell.angle_beta   90.00
_cell.angle_gamma   90.00
#
_symmetry.space_group_name_H-M   'P 1'
#
loop_
_entity.id
_entity.type
_entity.pdbx_description
1 polymer ?
#
loop_
_entity_poly.entity_id
_entity_poly.type
_entity_poly.pdbx_seq_one_letter_code
_entity_poly.pdbx_strand_id
1 'polypeptide(L)'
;MSKYNEGYLCGCCGKFHDELPMSYSSPVPDYCYDIPLEEQEERIEMNEDLCIVNDEHFFIRGCIEIPVKDGDGPFIWDVWVSLSETNFNKTIEYWAVEGREDKLEPMFGWLSTDISCYPNTVNLKINVHTRPLGIPPYIEMEPTNHPLAIEQRKGVTMERIKQVAEELCNEEEQ
;
A
#
# COMPACT_ATOMS: atom_id res chain seq x y z
N MET A 1 -18.91 -13.11 4.59
CA MET A 1 -18.70 -14.00 3.44
C MET A 1 -18.30 -13.11 2.28
N SER A 2 -17.00 -13.10 1.95
CA SER A 2 -16.48 -12.41 0.77
C SER A 2 -17.24 -12.95 -0.46
N LYS A 3 -17.80 -12.07 -1.29
CA LYS A 3 -18.55 -12.44 -2.49
C LYS A 3 -17.64 -12.71 -3.71
N TYR A 4 -16.32 -12.72 -3.51
CA TYR A 4 -15.33 -12.81 -4.59
C TYR A 4 -14.78 -14.22 -4.80
N ASN A 5 -15.59 -15.25 -4.55
CA ASN A 5 -15.25 -16.66 -4.76
C ASN A 5 -15.48 -17.10 -6.21
N GLU A 6 -15.10 -16.29 -7.19
CA GLU A 6 -14.97 -16.74 -8.57
C GLU A 6 -13.50 -17.03 -8.81
N GLY A 7 -13.12 -18.29 -8.69
CA GLY A 7 -11.76 -18.73 -9.00
C GLY A 7 -11.40 -18.44 -10.46
N TYR A 8 -10.11 -18.26 -10.73
CA TYR A 8 -9.60 -17.88 -12.04
C TYR A 8 -8.53 -18.86 -12.54
N LEU A 9 -8.54 -19.12 -13.84
CA LEU A 9 -7.41 -19.75 -14.52
C LEU A 9 -6.35 -18.67 -14.77
N CYS A 10 -5.18 -18.83 -14.16
CA CYS A 10 -4.06 -17.91 -14.30
C CYS A 10 -3.35 -18.14 -15.63
N GLY A 11 -3.30 -17.11 -16.46
CA GLY A 11 -2.56 -17.12 -17.73
C GLY A 11 -1.04 -17.24 -17.56
N CYS A 12 -0.49 -16.86 -16.39
CA CYS A 12 0.94 -16.98 -16.10
C CYS A 12 1.34 -18.43 -15.77
N CYS A 13 0.79 -19.03 -14.71
CA CYS A 13 1.21 -20.36 -14.26
C CYS A 13 0.38 -21.53 -14.84
N GLY A 14 -0.73 -21.24 -15.52
CA GLY A 14 -1.65 -22.24 -16.07
C GLY A 14 -2.49 -23.00 -15.04
N LYS A 15 -2.39 -22.67 -13.75
CA LYS A 15 -3.16 -23.27 -12.65
C LYS A 15 -4.48 -22.52 -12.43
N PHE A 16 -5.45 -23.20 -11.83
CA PHE A 16 -6.67 -22.58 -11.32
C PHE A 16 -6.45 -22.15 -9.87
N HIS A 17 -6.79 -20.90 -9.56
CA HIS A 17 -6.79 -20.36 -8.19
C HIS A 17 -8.24 -20.17 -7.74
N ASP A 18 -8.53 -20.54 -6.50
CA ASP A 18 -9.90 -20.53 -5.99
C ASP A 18 -10.48 -19.13 -5.76
N GLU A 19 -9.61 -18.13 -5.58
CA GLU A 19 -10.00 -16.75 -5.32
C GLU A 19 -9.05 -15.78 -6.04
N LEU A 20 -9.59 -14.66 -6.51
CA LEU A 20 -8.81 -13.56 -7.05
C LEU A 20 -8.36 -12.65 -5.89
N PRO A 21 -7.05 -12.38 -5.71
CA PRO A 21 -6.60 -11.52 -4.63
C PRO A 21 -7.11 -10.09 -4.79
N MET A 22 -7.82 -9.59 -3.77
CA MET A 22 -8.35 -8.22 -3.74
C MET A 22 -7.47 -7.24 -2.96
N SER A 23 -6.35 -7.73 -2.41
CA SER A 23 -5.39 -6.94 -1.65
C SER A 23 -3.99 -7.52 -1.76
N TYR A 24 -2.99 -6.65 -1.84
CA TYR A 24 -1.57 -7.01 -1.81
C TYR A 24 -0.82 -6.11 -0.84
N SER A 25 0.25 -6.62 -0.24
CA SER A 25 1.04 -5.90 0.77
C SER A 25 2.54 -6.09 0.57
N SER A 26 3.33 -5.08 0.88
CA SER A 26 4.77 -5.22 1.08
C SER A 26 5.09 -5.39 2.58
N PRO A 27 5.97 -6.33 2.97
CA PRO A 27 6.31 -6.54 4.38
C PRO A 27 7.10 -5.38 4.99
N VAL A 28 7.86 -4.65 4.17
CA VAL A 28 8.72 -3.53 4.59
C VAL A 28 8.67 -2.39 3.56
N PRO A 29 9.05 -1.16 3.95
CA PRO A 29 9.36 -0.11 2.98
C PRO A 29 10.49 -0.55 2.03
N ASP A 30 10.40 -0.15 0.77
CA ASP A 30 11.39 -0.49 -0.28
C ASP A 30 12.82 -0.10 0.12
N TYR A 31 12.93 1.02 0.85
CA TYR A 31 14.18 1.52 1.43
C TYR A 31 14.93 0.47 2.27
N CYS A 32 14.23 -0.46 2.91
CA CYS A 32 14.86 -1.48 3.76
C CYS A 32 15.67 -2.51 2.95
N TYR A 33 15.34 -2.72 1.67
CA TYR A 33 16.04 -3.67 0.82
C TYR A 33 17.46 -3.21 0.45
N ASP A 34 17.76 -1.92 0.57
CA ASP A 34 19.10 -1.37 0.38
C ASP A 34 20.01 -1.56 1.61
N ILE A 35 19.48 -2.07 2.72
CA ILE A 35 20.22 -2.29 3.97
C ILE A 35 20.68 -3.75 4.06
N PRO A 36 22.00 -4.00 4.20
CA PRO A 36 22.53 -5.35 4.42
C PRO A 36 21.85 -6.05 5.60
N LEU A 37 21.52 -7.33 5.45
CA LEU A 37 20.79 -8.10 6.46
C LEU A 37 21.43 -8.05 7.84
N GLU A 38 22.76 -8.09 7.91
CA GLU A 38 23.52 -8.01 9.16
C GLU A 38 23.44 -6.65 9.86
N GLU A 39 23.02 -5.60 9.18
CA GLU A 39 22.87 -4.24 9.72
C GLU A 39 21.40 -3.90 10.05
N GLN A 40 20.44 -4.72 9.62
CA GLN A 40 19.00 -4.40 9.75
C GLN A 40 18.55 -4.32 11.21
N GLU A 41 18.98 -5.24 12.08
CA GLU A 41 18.60 -5.24 13.50
C GLU A 41 19.04 -3.97 14.24
N GLU A 42 20.16 -3.37 13.83
CA GLU A 42 20.70 -2.16 14.46
C GLU A 42 20.11 -0.87 13.85
N ARG A 43 19.66 -0.93 12.59
CA ARG A 43 19.25 0.25 11.82
C ARG A 43 17.75 0.43 11.64
N ILE A 44 16.97 -0.64 11.82
CA ILE A 44 15.53 -0.64 11.53
C ILE A 44 14.76 -0.90 12.82
N GLU A 45 13.96 0.08 13.23
CA GLU A 45 12.97 -0.07 14.29
C GLU A 45 11.57 -0.12 13.67
N MET A 46 10.90 -1.27 13.75
CA MET A 46 9.62 -1.47 13.05
C MET A 46 8.59 -2.27 13.86
N ASN A 47 7.32 -1.93 13.67
CA ASN A 47 6.16 -2.73 14.05
C ASN A 47 5.19 -2.87 12.86
N GLU A 48 3.97 -3.32 13.09
CA GLU A 48 2.99 -3.56 12.02
C GLU A 48 2.60 -2.31 11.21
N ASP A 49 2.67 -1.12 11.82
CA ASP A 49 2.17 0.14 11.28
C ASP A 49 3.25 1.20 11.04
N LEU A 50 4.39 1.10 11.73
CA LEU A 50 5.45 2.11 11.77
C LEU A 50 6.81 1.47 11.50
N CYS A 51 7.65 2.16 10.72
CA CYS A 51 9.04 1.78 10.50
C CYS A 51 9.93 3.03 10.55
N ILE A 52 11.04 2.94 11.29
CA ILE A 52 12.05 3.99 11.42
C ILE A 52 13.37 3.38 10.98
N VAL A 53 14.08 4.07 10.10
CA VAL A 53 15.38 3.65 9.58
C VAL A 53 16.43 4.71 9.91
N ASN A 54 17.51 4.30 10.57
CA ASN A 54 18.64 5.14 11.00
C ASN A 54 18.24 6.37 11.85
N ASP A 55 17.11 6.32 12.57
CA ASP A 55 16.54 7.48 13.28
C ASP A 55 16.26 8.72 12.40
N GLU A 56 16.26 8.56 11.08
CA GLU A 56 16.22 9.68 10.11
C GLU A 56 15.10 9.53 9.08
N HIS A 57 14.72 8.30 8.75
CA HIS A 57 13.66 8.01 7.78
C HIS A 57 12.47 7.37 8.46
N PHE A 58 11.31 7.98 8.28
CA PHE A 58 10.10 7.64 9.02
C PHE A 58 9.00 7.20 8.08
N PHE A 59 8.52 5.98 8.27
CA PHE A 59 7.54 5.35 7.41
C PHE A 59 6.32 4.92 8.20
N ILE A 60 5.15 5.05 7.57
CA ILE A 60 3.90 4.54 8.09
C ILE A 60 3.23 3.66 7.04
N ARG A 61 2.49 2.66 7.51
CA ARG A 61 1.66 1.79 6.68
C ARG A 61 0.31 2.45 6.38
N GLY A 62 -0.23 2.22 5.19
CA GLY A 62 -1.53 2.73 4.78
C GLY A 62 -2.05 2.05 3.52
N CYS A 63 -3.28 2.40 3.12
CA CYS A 63 -3.96 1.75 2.01
C CYS A 63 -4.19 2.72 0.84
N ILE A 64 -3.76 2.33 -0.35
CA ILE A 64 -4.29 2.87 -1.61
C ILE A 64 -5.52 2.04 -1.97
N GLU A 65 -6.70 2.64 -1.89
CA GLU A 65 -7.96 1.99 -2.25
C GLU A 65 -8.36 2.39 -3.68
N ILE A 66 -8.47 1.40 -4.56
CA ILE A 66 -8.86 1.56 -5.96
C ILE A 66 -10.31 1.08 -6.12
N PRO A 67 -11.25 1.94 -6.56
CA PRO A 67 -12.63 1.52 -6.79
C PRO A 67 -12.74 0.43 -7.87
N VAL A 68 -13.58 -0.58 -7.64
CA VAL A 68 -13.85 -1.64 -8.62
C VAL A 68 -15.24 -1.41 -9.21
N LYS A 69 -15.32 -1.18 -10.52
CA LYS A 69 -16.55 -0.73 -11.20
C LYS A 69 -17.64 -1.80 -11.24
N ASP A 70 -17.23 -3.04 -11.30
CA ASP A 70 -18.05 -4.25 -11.43
C ASP A 70 -17.92 -5.15 -10.20
N GLY A 71 -17.59 -4.58 -9.02
CA GLY A 71 -17.46 -5.27 -7.75
C GLY A 71 -18.11 -4.52 -6.57
N ASP A 72 -18.26 -5.21 -5.44
CA ASP A 72 -18.90 -4.72 -4.21
C ASP A 72 -17.96 -3.89 -3.27
N GLY A 73 -16.66 -3.80 -3.56
CA GLY A 73 -15.63 -3.22 -2.69
C GLY A 73 -14.34 -2.87 -3.46
N PRO A 74 -13.40 -2.16 -2.81
CA PRO A 74 -12.18 -1.69 -3.47
C PRO A 74 -11.15 -2.82 -3.64
N PHE A 75 -10.26 -2.62 -4.60
CA PHE A 75 -8.98 -3.31 -4.69
C PHE A 75 -7.94 -2.52 -3.89
N ILE A 76 -7.14 -3.19 -3.06
CA ILE A 76 -6.30 -2.53 -2.05
C ILE A 76 -4.82 -2.80 -2.28
N TRP A 77 -4.01 -1.75 -2.34
CA TRP A 77 -2.58 -1.85 -2.09
C TRP A 77 -2.28 -1.39 -0.68
N ASP A 78 -1.77 -2.30 0.13
CA ASP A 78 -1.22 -2.00 1.44
C ASP A 78 0.26 -1.66 1.29
N VAL A 79 0.58 -0.40 1.56
CA VAL A 79 1.84 0.23 1.18
C VAL A 79 2.47 0.95 2.37
N TRP A 80 3.78 1.10 2.28
CA TRP A 80 4.56 1.98 3.12
C TRP A 80 4.76 3.33 2.44
N VAL A 81 4.61 4.41 3.21
CA VAL A 81 4.88 5.77 2.76
C VAL A 81 5.79 6.48 3.75
N SER A 82 6.69 7.33 3.26
CA SER A 82 7.51 8.17 4.11
C SER A 82 6.81 9.47 4.47
N LEU A 83 7.04 9.92 5.70
CA LEU A 83 6.65 11.23 6.20
C LEU A 83 7.90 11.99 6.65
N SER A 84 7.79 13.31 6.71
CA SER A 84 8.76 14.10 7.48
C SER A 84 8.68 13.71 8.95
N GLU A 85 9.79 13.84 9.69
CA GLU A 85 9.84 13.61 11.14
C GLU A 85 8.71 14.35 11.89
N THR A 86 8.45 15.60 11.51
CA THR A 86 7.37 16.40 12.11
C THR A 86 5.99 15.78 11.90
N ASN A 87 5.69 15.27 10.70
CA ASN A 87 4.41 14.64 10.40
C ASN A 87 4.31 13.24 11.02
N PHE A 88 5.42 12.50 11.07
CA PHE A 88 5.49 11.21 11.74
C PHE A 88 5.23 11.35 13.25
N ASN A 89 5.89 12.30 13.91
CA ASN A 89 5.68 12.57 15.34
C ASN A 89 4.22 12.99 15.63
N LYS A 90 3.61 13.81 14.77
CA LYS A 90 2.17 14.11 14.86
C LYS A 90 1.30 12.87 14.71
N THR A 91 1.66 11.96 13.79
CA THR A 91 0.93 10.71 13.59
C THR A 91 0.94 9.85 14.86
N ILE A 92 2.09 9.74 15.51
CA ILE A 92 2.25 9.03 16.79
C ILE A 92 1.45 9.72 17.91
N GLU A 93 1.56 11.04 18.04
CA GLU A 93 0.87 11.82 19.08
C GLU A 93 -0.65 11.62 19.04
N TYR A 94 -1.22 11.54 17.83
CA TYR A 94 -2.66 11.38 17.62
C TYR A 94 -3.08 9.93 17.38
N TRP A 95 -2.16 8.96 17.47
CA TRP A 95 -2.42 7.58 17.04
C TRP A 95 -3.66 6.97 17.71
N ALA A 96 -3.79 7.16 19.02
CA ALA A 96 -4.89 6.66 19.84
C ALA A 96 -5.95 7.73 20.17
N VAL A 97 -5.92 8.88 19.50
CA VAL A 97 -6.88 9.97 19.74
C VAL A 97 -8.14 9.73 18.92
N GLU A 98 -9.28 9.59 19.60
CA GLU A 98 -10.58 9.51 18.94
C GLU A 98 -10.89 10.81 18.16
N GLY A 99 -11.43 10.66 16.96
CA GLY A 99 -11.67 11.76 16.02
C GLY A 99 -10.38 12.39 15.47
N ARG A 100 -9.28 11.62 15.35
CA ARG A 100 -8.01 12.11 14.78
C ARG A 100 -8.17 12.56 13.32
N GLU A 101 -9.10 11.94 12.59
CA GLU A 101 -9.48 12.26 11.22
C GLU A 101 -10.04 13.67 11.05
N ASP A 102 -10.66 14.25 12.09
CA ASP A 102 -11.16 15.63 12.07
C ASP A 102 -10.13 16.65 12.59
N LYS A 103 -9.01 16.18 13.15
CA LYS A 103 -8.00 17.00 13.82
C LYS A 103 -6.72 17.16 13.02
N LEU A 104 -6.41 16.19 12.17
CA LEU A 104 -5.21 16.17 11.36
C LEU A 104 -5.55 16.45 9.91
N GLU A 105 -4.98 17.52 9.38
CA GLU A 105 -4.96 17.78 7.94
C GLU A 105 -4.17 16.68 7.21
N PRO A 106 -4.48 16.40 5.93
CA PRO A 106 -3.73 15.45 5.13
C PRO A 106 -2.24 15.79 5.08
N MET A 107 -1.40 14.79 5.29
CA MET A 107 0.04 14.96 5.39
C MET A 107 0.73 14.53 4.10
N PHE A 108 1.45 15.45 3.47
CA PHE A 108 2.29 15.11 2.32
C PHE A 108 3.34 14.06 2.69
N GLY A 109 3.58 13.12 1.77
CA GLY A 109 4.59 12.09 1.88
C GLY A 109 5.00 11.52 0.52
N TRP A 110 5.83 10.47 0.56
CA TRP A 110 6.30 9.77 -0.63
C TRP A 110 6.01 8.28 -0.54
N LEU A 111 5.44 7.72 -1.60
CA LEU A 111 5.25 6.27 -1.71
C LEU A 111 6.61 5.57 -1.63
N SER A 112 6.72 4.61 -0.72
CA SER A 112 7.96 3.89 -0.38
C SER A 112 7.75 2.39 -0.51
N THR A 113 6.98 1.98 -1.51
CA THR A 113 6.70 0.59 -1.86
C THR A 113 6.76 0.47 -3.37
N ASP A 114 7.56 -0.46 -3.87
CA ASP A 114 7.50 -0.85 -5.27
C ASP A 114 6.28 -1.74 -5.52
N ILE A 115 5.51 -1.39 -6.55
CA ILE A 115 4.37 -2.16 -7.03
C ILE A 115 4.67 -2.56 -8.47
N SER A 116 5.28 -3.73 -8.63
CA SER A 116 6.00 -4.12 -9.85
C SER A 116 5.11 -4.25 -11.11
N CYS A 117 3.79 -4.32 -10.96
CA CYS A 117 2.83 -4.28 -12.08
C CYS A 117 2.60 -2.87 -12.68
N TYR A 118 3.20 -1.83 -12.09
CA TYR A 118 3.16 -0.45 -12.59
C TYR A 118 4.55 0.04 -12.97
N PRO A 119 4.65 1.15 -13.74
CA PRO A 119 5.91 1.91 -13.81
C PRO A 119 6.35 2.34 -12.41
N ASN A 120 7.64 2.68 -12.25
CA ASN A 120 8.25 3.01 -10.95
C ASN A 120 7.32 3.80 -10.03
N THR A 121 7.01 3.19 -8.88
CA THR A 121 6.06 3.71 -7.90
C THR A 121 6.74 4.35 -6.69
N VAL A 122 8.00 3.99 -6.43
CA VAL A 122 8.78 4.61 -5.36
C VAL A 122 9.00 6.09 -5.66
N ASN A 123 8.86 6.93 -4.64
CA ASN A 123 8.91 8.39 -4.71
C ASN A 123 7.76 9.04 -5.50
N LEU A 124 6.64 8.35 -5.72
CA LEU A 124 5.41 9.03 -6.11
C LEU A 124 4.88 9.88 -4.94
N LYS A 125 4.45 11.11 -5.26
CA LYS A 125 3.88 12.03 -4.27
C LYS A 125 2.50 11.56 -3.83
N ILE A 126 2.27 11.60 -2.53
CA ILE A 126 1.01 11.21 -1.91
C ILE A 126 0.59 12.21 -0.82
N ASN A 127 -0.67 12.13 -0.42
CA ASN A 127 -1.16 12.65 0.85
C ASN A 127 -1.68 11.50 1.72
N VAL A 128 -1.27 11.49 2.98
CA VAL A 128 -1.76 10.56 3.99
C VAL A 128 -2.95 11.19 4.69
N HIS A 129 -4.08 10.51 4.63
CA HIS A 129 -5.29 10.86 5.36
C HIS A 129 -5.45 9.91 6.54
N THR A 130 -5.37 10.43 7.76
CA THR A 130 -5.68 9.60 8.93
C THR A 130 -7.17 9.26 8.96
N ARG A 131 -7.49 8.13 9.58
CA ARG A 131 -8.85 7.58 9.65
C ARG A 131 -9.21 7.20 11.08
N PRO A 132 -10.48 6.93 11.40
CA PRO A 132 -10.88 6.47 12.73
C PRO A 132 -10.02 5.34 13.28
N LEU A 133 -9.99 5.19 14.61
CA LEU A 133 -9.18 4.18 15.28
C LEU A 133 -9.48 2.77 14.73
N GLY A 134 -8.42 1.98 14.53
CA GLY A 134 -8.52 0.63 13.96
C GLY A 134 -8.68 0.60 12.43
N ILE A 135 -8.76 1.75 11.77
CA ILE A 135 -8.75 1.85 10.31
C ILE A 135 -7.36 2.38 9.87
N PRO A 136 -6.63 1.66 9.00
CA PRO A 136 -5.34 2.10 8.48
C PRO A 136 -5.46 3.47 7.79
N PRO A 137 -4.44 4.32 7.70
CA PRO A 137 -4.50 5.55 6.90
C PRO A 137 -4.91 5.31 5.44
N TYR A 138 -5.61 6.27 4.83
CA TYR A 138 -5.87 6.29 3.38
C TYR A 138 -4.76 7.07 2.67
N ILE A 139 -4.20 6.47 1.61
CA ILE A 139 -3.11 7.05 0.83
C ILE A 139 -3.70 7.60 -0.47
N GLU A 140 -3.77 8.92 -0.60
CA GLU A 140 -4.22 9.61 -1.80
C GLU A 140 -3.02 9.91 -2.71
N MET A 141 -3.07 9.45 -3.96
CA MET A 141 -2.03 9.72 -4.95
C MET A 141 -2.16 11.14 -5.52
N GLU A 142 -1.04 11.85 -5.73
CA GLU A 142 -1.04 13.10 -6.50
C GLU A 142 -1.68 12.85 -7.88
N PRO A 143 -2.57 13.74 -8.38
CA PRO A 143 -3.38 13.48 -9.56
C PRO A 143 -2.62 13.59 -10.89
N THR A 144 -1.57 12.78 -11.06
CA THR A 144 -0.70 12.73 -12.23
C THR A 144 -1.24 11.77 -13.30
N ASN A 145 -0.49 11.63 -14.41
CA ASN A 145 -0.74 10.64 -15.45
C ASN A 145 -0.14 9.26 -15.13
N HIS A 146 0.41 9.05 -13.94
CA HIS A 146 0.88 7.73 -13.54
C HIS A 146 -0.29 6.72 -13.52
N PRO A 147 -0.16 5.51 -14.09
CA PRO A 147 -1.26 4.56 -14.19
C PRO A 147 -1.92 4.24 -12.84
N LEU A 148 -1.13 4.01 -11.78
CA LEU A 148 -1.65 3.81 -10.42
C LEU A 148 -2.54 4.98 -9.93
N ALA A 149 -2.10 6.22 -10.18
CA ALA A 149 -2.88 7.40 -9.79
C ALA A 149 -4.16 7.53 -10.62
N ILE A 150 -4.10 7.21 -11.92
CA ILE A 150 -5.28 7.19 -12.80
C ILE A 150 -6.28 6.14 -12.32
N GLU A 151 -5.81 4.93 -12.01
CA GLU A 151 -6.65 3.83 -11.54
C GLU A 151 -7.28 4.15 -10.19
N GLN A 152 -6.55 4.72 -9.22
CA GLN A 152 -7.16 5.18 -7.97
C GLN A 152 -8.33 6.15 -8.20
N ARG A 153 -8.20 7.10 -9.13
CA ARG A 153 -9.26 8.09 -9.40
C ARG A 153 -10.41 7.56 -10.24
N LYS A 154 -10.11 6.70 -11.22
CA LYS A 154 -11.09 6.27 -12.23
C LYS A 154 -11.66 4.87 -11.97
N GLY A 155 -11.07 4.13 -11.04
CA GLY A 155 -11.37 2.73 -10.77
C GLY A 155 -10.93 1.77 -11.87
N VAL A 156 -10.91 0.50 -11.51
CA VAL A 156 -10.56 -0.65 -12.37
C VAL A 156 -11.76 -1.59 -12.52
N THR A 157 -11.62 -2.58 -13.39
CA THR A 157 -12.56 -3.71 -13.51
C THR A 157 -11.97 -4.95 -12.86
N MET A 158 -12.80 -5.95 -12.55
CA MET A 158 -12.34 -7.27 -12.12
C MET A 158 -11.38 -7.91 -13.14
N GLU A 159 -11.58 -7.65 -14.43
CA GLU A 159 -10.67 -8.10 -15.49
C GLU A 159 -9.26 -7.49 -15.35
N ARG A 160 -9.14 -6.20 -14.99
CA ARG A 160 -7.83 -5.59 -14.73
C ARG A 160 -7.17 -6.17 -13.48
N ILE A 161 -7.94 -6.47 -12.43
CA ILE A 161 -7.40 -7.13 -11.22
C ILE A 161 -6.88 -8.53 -11.56
N LYS A 162 -7.58 -9.26 -12.43
CA LYS A 162 -7.08 -10.55 -12.94
C LYS A 162 -5.74 -10.40 -13.65
N GLN A 163 -5.56 -9.38 -14.49
CA GLN A 163 -4.27 -9.10 -15.13
C GLN A 163 -3.18 -8.81 -14.11
N VAL A 164 -3.47 -8.01 -13.08
CA VAL A 164 -2.52 -7.75 -11.99
C VAL A 164 -2.15 -9.05 -11.27
N ALA A 165 -3.12 -9.92 -10.99
CA ALA A 165 -2.85 -11.22 -10.35
C ALA A 165 -2.01 -12.16 -11.22
N GLU A 166 -2.14 -12.07 -12.54
CA GLU A 166 -1.27 -12.80 -13.48
C GLU A 166 0.13 -12.18 -13.56
N GLU A 167 0.24 -10.84 -13.54
CA GLU A 167 1.51 -10.10 -13.56
C GLU A 167 2.34 -10.32 -12.28
N LEU A 168 1.68 -10.47 -11.13
CA LEU A 168 2.30 -10.72 -9.82
C LEU A 168 2.38 -12.20 -9.43
N CYS A 169 2.04 -13.10 -10.35
CA CYS A 169 2.12 -14.53 -10.10
C CYS A 169 3.59 -14.97 -10.07
N ASN A 170 4.14 -15.20 -8.88
CA ASN A 170 5.47 -15.80 -8.73
C ASN A 170 5.40 -17.31 -9.05
N GLU A 171 6.10 -17.74 -10.11
CA GLU A 171 6.17 -19.17 -10.49
C GLU A 171 6.88 -20.05 -9.44
N GLU A 172 7.71 -19.45 -8.58
CA GLU A 172 8.63 -20.15 -7.66
C GLU A 172 8.15 -20.20 -6.18
N GLU A 173 7.12 -19.46 -5.80
CA GLU A 173 6.62 -19.41 -4.40
C GLU A 173 5.36 -20.28 -4.15
N GLN A 174 5.10 -21.27 -5.01
CA GLN A 174 3.96 -22.20 -4.87
C GLN A 174 4.31 -23.68 -5.01
#